data_AF-A0A2E0XGA3-F1
#
_entry.id   AF-A0A2E0XGA3-F1
#
_cell.length_a   1.000
_cell.length_b   1.000
_cell.length_c   1.000
_cell.angle_alpha   90.00
_cell.angle_beta   90.00
_cell.angle_gamma   90.00
#
_symmetry.space_group_name_H-M   'P 1'
#
loop_
_entity.id
_entity.type
_entity.pdbx_description
1 polymer ?
#
loop_
_entity_poly.entity_id
_entity_poly.type
_entity_poly.pdbx_seq_one_letter_code
_entity_poly.pdbx_strand_id
1 'polypeptide(L)'
;MFCDTLIFGNLFYKVTRAAFIGGGRDCTVANNIFVDCEPALHIDARAIGWANYHVDTTMKDRLFAMLFQEVRWTDFYPQLLTLWQDEPAVPKGNVVARNISQGSRWNKVRDEARPFIHFEDNLIDQLAETIGGGAPTDLGRPVYTSTPELMKPQSI
;
A
#
# COMPACT_ATOMS: atom_id res chain seq x y z
N MET A 1 -8.78 6.47 -11.14
CA MET A 1 -8.25 7.63 -10.40
C MET A 1 -6.74 7.71 -10.64
N PHE A 2 -6.30 8.52 -11.61
CA PHE A 2 -4.88 8.67 -11.94
C PHE A 2 -4.11 9.28 -10.76
N CYS A 3 -2.98 8.68 -10.40
CA CYS A 3 -2.21 9.06 -9.20
C CYS A 3 -0.70 9.16 -9.44
N ASP A 4 -0.13 8.33 -10.34
CA ASP A 4 1.28 8.36 -10.77
C ASP A 4 2.31 8.47 -9.64
N THR A 5 2.01 7.84 -8.50
CA THR A 5 2.84 7.99 -7.29
C THR A 5 3.96 6.97 -7.27
N LEU A 6 5.18 7.45 -7.04
CA LEU A 6 6.38 6.63 -6.87
C LEU A 6 6.74 6.47 -5.38
N ILE A 7 6.65 5.24 -4.88
CA ILE A 7 7.16 4.82 -3.58
C ILE A 7 8.46 4.04 -3.82
N PHE A 8 9.59 4.71 -3.69
CA PHE A 8 10.89 4.16 -4.11
C PHE A 8 12.02 4.35 -3.11
N GLY A 9 12.85 3.32 -2.94
CA GLY A 9 14.12 3.42 -2.19
C GLY A 9 13.95 3.56 -0.68
N ASN A 10 12.81 3.16 -0.12
CA ASN A 10 12.51 3.32 1.29
C ASN A 10 12.86 2.07 2.11
N LEU A 11 13.13 2.28 3.40
CA LEU A 11 13.12 1.24 4.43
C LEU A 11 11.89 1.44 5.32
N PHE A 12 11.01 0.45 5.34
CA PHE A 12 9.87 0.37 6.25
C PHE A 12 10.13 -0.69 7.30
N TYR A 13 10.07 -0.31 8.58
CA TYR A 13 10.31 -1.21 9.71
C TYR A 13 9.14 -1.18 10.68
N LYS A 14 8.52 -2.34 10.93
CA LYS A 14 7.39 -2.51 11.85
C LYS A 14 6.22 -1.57 11.56
N VAL A 15 5.89 -1.43 10.28
CA VAL A 15 4.78 -0.58 9.79
C VAL A 15 3.62 -1.44 9.29
N THR A 16 2.41 -1.12 9.74
CA THR A 16 1.17 -1.74 9.23
C THR A 16 0.78 -1.10 7.91
N ARG A 17 0.60 -1.90 6.84
CA ARG A 17 0.25 -1.43 5.47
C ARG A 17 1.21 -0.35 4.97
N ALA A 18 2.51 -0.65 5.03
CA ALA A 18 3.58 0.30 4.73
C ALA A 18 3.42 0.99 3.37
N ALA A 19 3.16 0.22 2.31
CA ALA A 19 2.73 0.76 1.02
C ALA A 19 1.23 0.51 0.84
N PHE A 20 0.42 1.57 0.76
CA PHE A 20 -1.04 1.50 0.62
C PHE A 20 -1.49 2.18 -0.69
N ILE A 21 -2.02 1.39 -1.64
CA ILE A 21 -2.74 1.90 -2.81
C ILE A 21 -4.25 1.71 -2.61
N GLY A 22 -4.99 2.80 -2.45
CA GLY A 22 -6.41 2.79 -2.12
C GLY A 22 -7.38 2.61 -3.29
N GLY A 23 -7.00 1.93 -4.36
CA GLY A 23 -7.77 1.85 -5.61
C GLY A 23 -7.39 2.91 -6.66
N GLY A 24 -6.31 3.66 -6.43
CA GLY A 24 -5.67 4.49 -7.46
C GLY A 24 -5.04 3.65 -8.58
N ARG A 25 -4.66 4.31 -9.67
CA ARG A 25 -3.97 3.70 -10.81
C ARG A 25 -2.65 4.39 -11.11
N ASP A 26 -1.80 3.64 -11.80
CA ASP A 26 -0.49 4.07 -12.29
C ASP A 26 0.54 4.38 -11.16
N CYS A 27 0.37 3.79 -9.97
CA CYS A 27 1.36 3.93 -8.90
C CYS A 27 2.49 2.89 -9.05
N THR A 28 3.70 3.26 -8.65
CA THR A 28 4.86 2.36 -8.61
C THR A 28 5.37 2.21 -7.18
N VAL A 29 5.40 0.98 -6.67
CA VAL A 29 6.06 0.62 -5.41
C VAL A 29 7.29 -0.20 -5.77
N ALA A 30 8.48 0.42 -5.75
CA ALA A 30 9.67 -0.26 -6.24
C ALA A 30 10.93 -0.04 -5.40
N ASN A 31 11.79 -1.06 -5.36
CA ASN A 31 13.10 -0.95 -4.72
C ASN A 31 13.04 -0.52 -3.23
N ASN A 32 12.01 -0.96 -2.51
CA ASN A 32 11.87 -0.74 -1.07
C ASN A 32 12.24 -2.00 -0.29
N ILE A 33 12.62 -1.81 0.97
CA ILE A 33 12.84 -2.88 1.94
C ILE A 33 11.75 -2.78 3.02
N PHE A 34 11.03 -3.87 3.22
CA PHE A 34 9.99 -4.01 4.25
C PHE A 34 10.45 -5.05 5.27
N VAL A 35 10.60 -4.64 6.53
CA VAL A 35 11.02 -5.51 7.63
C VAL A 35 9.93 -5.52 8.70
N ASP A 36 9.45 -6.71 9.05
CA ASP A 36 8.42 -6.93 10.09
C ASP A 36 7.15 -6.09 9.88
N CYS A 37 6.75 -5.84 8.63
CA CYS A 37 5.56 -5.06 8.30
C CYS A 37 4.33 -5.95 8.10
N GLU A 38 3.17 -5.58 8.65
CA GLU A 38 1.97 -6.44 8.69
C GLU A 38 0.70 -5.74 8.16
N PRO A 39 0.27 -6.00 6.91
CA PRO A 39 1.10 -6.45 5.80
C PRO A 39 2.06 -5.34 5.34
N ALA A 40 3.12 -5.69 4.63
CA ALA A 40 4.00 -4.71 3.98
C ALA A 40 3.28 -3.92 2.87
N LEU A 41 2.53 -4.62 2.01
CA LEU A 41 1.80 -4.02 0.89
C LEU A 41 0.28 -4.20 1.03
N HIS A 42 -0.49 -3.15 0.79
CA HIS A 42 -1.94 -3.18 0.70
C HIS A 42 -2.43 -2.49 -0.57
N ILE A 43 -3.18 -3.20 -1.39
CA ILE A 43 -3.79 -2.63 -2.61
C ILE A 43 -5.28 -2.96 -2.59
N ASP A 44 -6.09 -1.90 -2.61
CA ASP A 44 -7.54 -1.94 -2.57
C ASP A 44 -8.14 -1.85 -3.99
N ALA A 45 -9.37 -2.29 -4.14
CA ALA A 45 -10.17 -2.19 -5.36
C ALA A 45 -11.31 -1.16 -5.17
N ARG A 46 -11.00 -0.06 -4.49
CA ARG A 46 -11.99 0.81 -3.83
C ARG A 46 -13.09 1.32 -4.74
N ALA A 47 -12.71 1.84 -5.91
CA ALA A 47 -13.63 2.47 -6.85
C ALA A 47 -14.48 1.46 -7.64
N ILE A 48 -14.13 0.17 -7.65
CA ILE A 48 -15.01 -0.89 -8.16
C ILE A 48 -15.80 -1.60 -7.03
N GLY A 49 -15.31 -1.52 -5.79
CA GLY A 49 -15.96 -2.05 -4.61
C GLY A 49 -16.91 -1.04 -3.95
N TRP A 50 -16.74 -0.86 -2.64
CA TRP A 50 -17.68 -0.11 -1.81
C TRP A 50 -17.83 1.36 -2.18
N ALA A 51 -16.84 1.97 -2.85
CA ALA A 51 -16.84 3.40 -3.18
C ALA A 51 -17.26 3.70 -4.64
N ASN A 52 -17.85 2.74 -5.34
CA ASN A 52 -18.22 2.91 -6.76
C ASN A 52 -19.17 4.09 -7.02
N TYR A 53 -19.98 4.48 -6.04
CA TYR A 53 -20.95 5.57 -6.14
C TYR A 53 -20.31 6.95 -6.31
N HIS A 54 -18.99 7.06 -6.10
CA HIS A 54 -18.22 8.29 -6.38
C HIS A 54 -17.70 8.38 -7.82
N VAL A 55 -17.75 7.31 -8.61
CA VAL A 55 -17.11 7.25 -9.94
C VAL A 55 -17.78 8.23 -10.90
N ASP A 56 -19.08 8.07 -11.17
CA ASP A 56 -19.83 8.93 -12.10
C ASP A 56 -20.22 10.29 -11.53
N THR A 57 -19.86 10.58 -10.27
CA THR A 57 -20.14 11.84 -9.59
C THR A 57 -18.83 12.56 -9.27
N THR A 58 -18.35 12.45 -8.04
CA THR A 58 -17.21 13.20 -7.51
C THR A 58 -15.95 13.03 -8.35
N MET A 59 -15.64 11.82 -8.83
CA MET A 59 -14.45 11.59 -9.66
C MET A 59 -14.59 12.22 -11.04
N LYS A 60 -15.73 12.01 -11.71
CA LYS A 60 -16.04 12.60 -13.01
C LYS A 60 -16.02 14.12 -12.93
N ASP A 61 -16.83 14.69 -12.06
CA ASP A 61 -17.06 16.13 -11.98
C ASP A 61 -15.77 16.87 -11.69
N ARG A 62 -14.91 16.33 -10.80
CA ARG A 62 -13.62 16.95 -10.48
C ARG A 62 -12.62 16.85 -11.63
N LEU A 63 -12.60 15.76 -12.39
CA LEU A 63 -11.76 15.66 -13.58
C LEU A 63 -12.18 16.68 -14.63
N PHE A 64 -13.48 16.78 -14.94
CA PHE A 64 -13.99 17.71 -15.95
C PHE A 64 -13.99 19.18 -15.50
N ALA A 65 -13.97 19.45 -14.19
CA ALA A 65 -13.74 20.79 -13.66
C ALA A 65 -12.27 21.26 -13.83
N MET A 66 -11.34 20.33 -14.06
CA MET A 66 -9.97 20.66 -14.42
C MET A 66 -9.84 20.82 -15.94
N LEU A 67 -9.04 21.78 -16.37
CA LEU A 67 -8.70 21.98 -17.79
C LEU A 67 -7.66 20.96 -18.27
N PHE A 68 -7.86 19.66 -17.98
CA PHE A 68 -6.87 18.58 -18.17
C PHE A 68 -6.52 18.29 -19.63
N GLN A 69 -7.28 18.85 -20.58
CA GLN A 69 -7.05 18.74 -22.02
C GLN A 69 -6.14 19.86 -22.56
N GLU A 70 -5.77 20.86 -21.75
CA GLU A 70 -4.80 21.87 -22.16
C GLU A 70 -3.38 21.30 -22.27
N VAL A 71 -2.59 21.83 -23.21
CA VAL A 71 -1.21 21.41 -23.51
C VAL A 71 -0.35 21.25 -22.25
N ARG A 72 -0.51 22.18 -21.29
CA ARG A 72 0.22 22.17 -20.03
C ARG A 72 0.05 20.89 -19.19
N TRP A 73 -1.04 20.17 -19.36
CA TRP A 73 -1.30 18.89 -18.68
C TRP A 73 -0.95 17.72 -19.57
N THR A 74 -1.22 17.83 -20.87
CA THR A 74 -0.99 16.72 -21.81
C THR A 74 0.49 16.41 -22.02
N ASP A 75 1.36 17.41 -21.90
CA ASP A 75 2.81 17.22 -22.05
C ASP A 75 3.41 16.39 -20.91
N PHE A 76 2.85 16.51 -19.69
CA PHE A 76 3.36 15.83 -18.49
C PHE A 76 2.54 14.59 -18.11
N TYR A 77 1.25 14.57 -18.42
CA TYR A 77 0.30 13.53 -18.01
C TYR A 77 -0.60 13.10 -19.19
N PRO A 78 -0.03 12.57 -20.28
CA PRO A 78 -0.80 12.19 -21.47
C PRO A 78 -1.89 11.15 -21.16
N GLN A 79 -1.71 10.33 -20.11
CA GLN A 79 -2.68 9.33 -19.66
C GLN A 79 -4.01 9.95 -19.18
N LEU A 80 -4.02 11.22 -18.76
CA LEU A 80 -5.25 11.90 -18.34
C LEU A 80 -6.26 12.06 -19.49
N LEU A 81 -5.78 12.17 -20.74
CA LEU A 81 -6.62 12.38 -21.90
C LEU A 81 -7.58 11.22 -22.17
N THR A 82 -7.13 10.00 -21.89
CA THR A 82 -7.88 8.76 -22.14
C THR A 82 -8.42 8.14 -20.86
N LEU A 83 -8.13 8.72 -19.70
CA LEU A 83 -8.46 8.19 -18.38
C LEU A 83 -9.94 7.85 -18.25
N TRP A 84 -10.83 8.73 -18.74
CA TRP A 84 -12.27 8.55 -18.58
C TRP A 84 -12.83 7.43 -19.48
N GLN A 85 -12.21 7.21 -20.63
CA GLN A 85 -12.60 6.18 -21.59
C GLN A 85 -12.01 4.80 -21.25
N ASP A 86 -11.01 4.75 -20.38
CA ASP A 86 -10.30 3.53 -19.99
C ASP A 86 -10.65 3.07 -18.57
N GLU A 87 -11.93 2.72 -18.36
CA GLU A 87 -12.45 2.13 -17.11
C GLU A 87 -11.92 2.85 -15.85
N PRO A 88 -12.30 4.12 -15.60
CA PRO A 88 -11.62 5.02 -14.67
C PRO A 88 -11.61 4.56 -13.19
N ALA A 89 -12.49 3.60 -12.85
CA ALA A 89 -12.59 2.98 -11.53
C ALA A 89 -11.58 1.84 -11.30
N VAL A 90 -11.08 1.21 -12.37
CA VAL A 90 -10.21 0.03 -12.28
C VAL A 90 -8.79 0.48 -11.88
N PRO A 91 -8.13 -0.18 -10.91
CA PRO A 91 -6.79 0.19 -10.42
C PRO A 91 -5.68 -0.31 -11.36
N LYS A 92 -5.70 0.12 -12.62
CA LYS A 92 -4.78 -0.29 -13.69
C LYS A 92 -3.37 0.30 -13.51
N GLY A 93 -2.40 -0.26 -14.22
CA GLY A 93 -1.06 0.33 -14.38
C GLY A 93 -0.21 0.35 -13.10
N ASN A 94 -0.70 -0.23 -12.01
CA ASN A 94 0.06 -0.26 -10.76
C ASN A 94 1.18 -1.31 -10.87
N VAL A 95 2.40 -0.90 -10.51
CA VAL A 95 3.60 -1.73 -10.56
C VAL A 95 4.16 -1.94 -9.17
N VAL A 96 4.46 -3.19 -8.82
CA VAL A 96 5.15 -3.56 -7.58
C VAL A 96 6.39 -4.34 -7.97
N ALA A 97 7.55 -3.69 -7.95
CA ALA A 97 8.75 -4.23 -8.56
C ALA A 97 10.00 -4.17 -7.67
N ARG A 98 10.81 -5.24 -7.64
CA ARG A 98 12.15 -5.24 -7.03
C ARG A 98 12.15 -4.84 -5.55
N ASN A 99 11.08 -5.15 -4.82
CA ASN A 99 11.03 -4.91 -3.39
C ASN A 99 11.53 -6.14 -2.63
N ILE A 100 12.02 -5.91 -1.41
CA ILE A 100 12.39 -6.94 -0.46
C ILE A 100 11.40 -6.90 0.69
N SER A 101 10.80 -8.02 1.06
CA SER A 101 9.94 -8.14 2.25
C SER A 101 10.40 -9.30 3.11
N GLN A 102 10.58 -9.06 4.41
CA GLN A 102 11.06 -10.05 5.36
C GLN A 102 10.33 -9.96 6.71
N GLY A 103 10.06 -11.12 7.31
CA GLY A 103 9.75 -11.26 8.74
C GLY A 103 8.26 -11.16 9.10
N SER A 104 7.38 -10.90 8.14
CA SER A 104 5.94 -10.80 8.35
C SER A 104 5.17 -10.91 7.02
N ARG A 105 3.86 -10.65 7.02
CA ARG A 105 3.00 -10.81 5.84
C ARG A 105 3.39 -9.85 4.72
N TRP A 106 3.79 -10.41 3.57
CA TRP A 106 4.11 -9.62 2.38
C TRP A 106 2.98 -8.69 1.93
N ASN A 107 1.79 -9.22 1.64
CA ASN A 107 0.73 -8.38 1.09
C ASN A 107 -0.70 -8.76 1.50
N LYS A 108 -1.59 -7.78 1.31
CA LYS A 108 -3.04 -7.90 1.28
C LYS A 108 -3.58 -7.12 0.08
N VAL A 109 -3.37 -7.65 -1.11
CA VAL A 109 -4.01 -7.16 -2.34
C VAL A 109 -5.41 -7.75 -2.44
N ARG A 110 -6.41 -6.92 -2.74
CA ARG A 110 -7.79 -7.34 -3.01
C ARG A 110 -7.87 -8.18 -4.28
N ASP A 111 -8.67 -9.23 -4.27
CA ASP A 111 -8.82 -10.16 -5.40
C ASP A 111 -9.30 -9.45 -6.65
N GLU A 112 -10.15 -8.43 -6.51
CA GLU A 112 -10.69 -7.64 -7.60
C GLU A 112 -9.63 -6.70 -8.22
N ALA A 113 -8.61 -6.32 -7.46
CA ALA A 113 -7.48 -5.51 -7.95
C ALA A 113 -6.38 -6.38 -8.57
N ARG A 114 -6.18 -7.60 -8.06
CA ARG A 114 -5.05 -8.49 -8.38
C ARG A 114 -4.78 -8.65 -9.89
N PRO A 115 -5.76 -8.80 -10.79
CA PRO A 115 -5.51 -8.96 -12.22
C PRO A 115 -4.86 -7.74 -12.89
N PHE A 116 -4.94 -6.57 -12.26
CA PHE A 116 -4.47 -5.30 -12.82
C PHE A 116 -3.12 -4.84 -12.24
N ILE A 117 -2.56 -5.61 -11.29
CA ILE A 117 -1.30 -5.26 -10.65
C ILE A 117 -0.17 -6.06 -11.29
N HIS A 118 0.85 -5.35 -11.77
CA HIS A 118 2.06 -5.96 -12.29
C HIS A 118 3.05 -6.18 -11.13
N PHE A 119 3.40 -7.45 -10.88
CA PHE A 119 4.42 -7.83 -9.90
C PHE A 119 5.66 -8.31 -10.62
N GLU A 120 6.82 -7.77 -10.25
CA GLU A 120 8.10 -8.07 -10.91
C GLU A 120 9.23 -8.18 -9.88
N ASP A 121 9.99 -9.28 -9.90
CA ASP A 121 11.27 -9.41 -9.15
C ASP A 121 11.24 -9.04 -7.66
N ASN A 122 10.11 -9.25 -6.96
CA ASN A 122 10.05 -9.01 -5.51
C ASN A 122 10.62 -10.22 -4.74
N LEU A 123 11.53 -9.97 -3.81
CA LEU A 123 12.14 -10.99 -2.95
C LEU A 123 11.38 -11.08 -1.63
N ILE A 124 10.67 -12.18 -1.42
CA ILE A 124 9.77 -12.36 -0.28
C ILE A 124 10.28 -13.49 0.61
N ASP A 125 10.64 -13.17 1.84
CA ASP A 125 11.18 -14.10 2.85
C ASP A 125 12.34 -14.97 2.31
N GLN A 126 13.15 -14.39 1.42
CA GLN A 126 14.31 -15.02 0.78
C GLN A 126 15.64 -14.50 1.32
N LEU A 127 15.60 -13.60 2.31
CA LEU A 127 16.83 -13.15 2.96
C LEU A 127 17.29 -14.28 3.89
N ALA A 128 18.60 -14.54 3.91
CA ALA A 128 19.18 -15.39 4.96
C ALA A 128 18.70 -14.88 6.32
N GLU A 129 18.63 -15.77 7.32
CA GLU A 129 18.10 -15.49 8.68
C GLU A 129 18.65 -14.19 9.32
N THR A 130 19.72 -13.61 8.77
CA THR A 130 20.39 -12.41 9.22
C THR A 130 20.46 -11.31 8.14
N ILE A 131 19.34 -10.69 7.76
CA ILE A 131 19.36 -9.25 7.45
C ILE A 131 18.72 -8.53 8.63
N GLY A 132 19.50 -8.45 9.70
CA GLY A 132 19.04 -8.03 11.04
C GLY A 132 19.96 -8.44 12.19
N GLY A 133 21.10 -9.10 11.90
CA GLY A 133 21.85 -9.82 12.92
C GLY A 133 21.07 -11.05 13.40
N GLY A 134 21.71 -11.99 14.07
CA GLY A 134 20.95 -13.01 14.80
C GLY A 134 19.92 -12.31 15.72
N ALA A 135 18.87 -13.04 16.12
CA ALA A 135 18.06 -12.62 17.26
C ALA A 135 19.00 -12.05 18.35
N PRO A 136 18.67 -10.94 19.04
CA PRO A 136 19.48 -10.46 20.14
C PRO A 136 19.67 -11.62 21.13
N THR A 137 20.80 -12.31 21.02
CA THR A 137 21.26 -13.24 22.03
C THR A 137 21.65 -12.31 23.16
N ASP A 138 20.70 -12.11 24.07
CA ASP A 138 20.86 -11.44 25.35
C ASP A 138 20.90 -9.89 25.35
N LEU A 139 19.81 -9.26 24.88
CA LEU A 139 19.40 -7.97 25.43
C LEU A 139 18.07 -8.15 26.17
N GLY A 140 18.20 -8.40 27.47
CA GLY A 140 17.18 -8.38 28.52
C GLY A 140 15.74 -8.23 28.05
N ARG A 141 15.00 -9.35 28.03
CA ARG A 141 13.54 -9.34 27.98
C ARG A 141 13.02 -8.34 29.04
N PRO A 142 12.18 -7.35 28.70
CA PRO A 142 11.29 -6.79 29.70
C PRO A 142 10.37 -7.95 30.10
N VAL A 143 10.53 -8.42 31.34
CA VAL A 143 9.56 -9.29 31.97
C VAL A 143 8.27 -8.48 32.07
N TYR A 144 7.32 -8.71 31.16
CA TYR A 144 5.95 -8.28 31.39
C TYR A 144 5.40 -9.15 32.53
N THR A 145 5.61 -8.69 33.77
CA THR A 145 4.88 -9.22 34.92
C THR A 145 3.40 -8.89 34.68
N SER A 146 2.59 -9.93 34.72
CA SER A 146 1.13 -9.89 34.70
C SER A 146 0.58 -8.72 35.53
N THR A 147 -0.39 -8.02 34.94
CA THR A 147 -1.22 -6.99 35.57
C THR A 147 -1.71 -7.44 36.95
N PRO A 148 -1.56 -6.65 38.03
CA PRO A 148 -2.19 -6.98 39.31
C PRO A 148 -3.70 -6.79 39.19
N GLU A 149 -4.47 -7.77 39.65
CA GLU A 149 -5.92 -7.67 39.82
C GLU A 149 -6.27 -6.45 40.70
N LEU A 150 -7.17 -5.61 40.20
CA LEU A 150 -7.80 -4.54 40.95
C LEU A 150 -8.58 -5.12 42.15
N MET A 151 -8.09 -4.88 43.36
CA MET A 151 -8.84 -5.12 44.61
C MET A 151 -10.18 -4.38 44.55
N LYS A 152 -11.28 -5.12 44.77
CA LYS A 152 -12.59 -4.53 45.06
C LYS A 152 -12.61 -3.99 46.49
N PRO A 153 -13.22 -2.82 46.76
CA PRO A 153 -13.31 -2.27 48.11
C PRO A 153 -14.32 -3.08 48.96
N GLN A 154 -13.96 -3.36 50.21
CA GLN A 154 -14.89 -3.90 51.21
C GLN A 154 -15.59 -2.75 51.94
N SER A 155 -16.90 -2.88 52.13
CA SER A 155 -17.77 -1.98 52.89
C SER A 155 -17.54 -2.10 54.40
N ILE A 156 -17.82 -0.99 55.09
CA ILE A 156 -17.68 -0.73 56.54
C ILE A 156 -18.47 -1.74 57.39
#